data_AF-A0A1H0WDS9-F1
#
_entry.id   AF-A0A1H0WDS9-F1
#
_cell.length_a   1.000
_cell.length_b   1.000
_cell.length_c   1.000
_cell.angle_alpha   90.00
_cell.angle_beta   90.00
_cell.angle_gamma   90.00
#
_symmetry.space_group_name_H-M   'P 1'
#
loop_
_entity.id
_entity.type
_entity.pdbx_description
1 polymer ?
#
loop_
_entity_poly.entity_id
_entity_poly.type
_entity_poly.pdbx_seq_one_letter_code
_entity_poly.pdbx_strand_id
1 'polypeptide(L)'
;NRVVWLLAQFHGLPDGVTIGMRLDPDTGRPAAATMTAPDGSTTDITLTTTNNRYEVTETGPTPLWEPVEHAHQTWLTHGKPDWPRLGITATQHHQRLWIDHPHNPTHWPL
;
A
#
# COMPACT_ATOMS: atom_id res chain seq x y z
N ASN A 1 -3.33 4.20 7.19
CA ASN A 1 -4.38 3.18 7.43
C ASN A 1 -3.75 1.80 7.20
N ARG A 2 -3.85 0.84 8.13
CA ARG A 2 -3.20 -0.49 8.00
C ARG A 2 -3.86 -1.41 6.97
N VAL A 3 -5.16 -1.26 6.72
CA VAL A 3 -5.90 -2.05 5.72
C VAL A 3 -5.40 -1.73 4.31
N VAL A 4 -5.10 -0.47 4.02
CA VAL A 4 -4.53 -0.07 2.71
C VAL A 4 -3.19 -0.78 2.46
N TRP A 5 -2.32 -0.84 3.45
CA TRP A 5 -1.03 -1.54 3.32
C TRP A 5 -1.16 -3.05 3.17
N LEU A 6 -2.15 -3.68 3.80
CA LEU A 6 -2.50 -5.07 3.54
C LEU A 6 -2.99 -5.26 2.11
N LEU A 7 -3.90 -4.41 1.64
CA LEU A 7 -4.45 -4.49 0.29
C LEU A 7 -3.39 -4.26 -0.80
N ALA A 8 -2.39 -3.43 -0.53
CA ALA A 8 -1.28 -3.19 -1.46
C ALA A 8 -0.52 -4.48 -1.80
N GLN A 9 -0.42 -5.43 -0.87
CA GLN A 9 0.19 -6.75 -1.12
C GLN A 9 -0.56 -7.50 -2.23
N PHE A 10 -1.89 -7.39 -2.28
CA PHE A 10 -2.70 -8.03 -3.33
C PHE A 10 -2.80 -7.22 -4.62
N HIS A 11 -2.31 -5.97 -4.61
CA HIS A 11 -2.22 -5.10 -5.79
C HIS A 11 -0.82 -5.08 -6.40
N GLY A 12 0.04 -6.04 -6.04
CA GLY A 12 1.34 -6.23 -6.67
C GLY A 12 2.50 -5.50 -5.99
N LEU A 13 2.34 -5.07 -4.73
CA LEU A 13 3.48 -4.57 -3.97
C LEU A 13 4.52 -5.69 -3.81
N PRO A 14 5.78 -5.51 -4.23
CA PRO A 14 6.79 -6.57 -4.16
C PRO A 14 7.10 -7.00 -2.73
N ASP A 15 7.46 -8.28 -2.60
CA ASP A 15 8.01 -8.81 -1.35
C ASP A 15 9.32 -8.12 -0.97
N GLY A 16 9.54 -7.93 0.33
CA GLY A 16 10.77 -7.34 0.84
C GLY A 16 10.88 -5.82 0.67
N VAL A 17 9.81 -5.14 0.25
CA VAL A 17 9.75 -3.67 0.30
C VAL A 17 9.91 -3.20 1.73
N THR A 18 10.87 -2.29 1.94
CA THR A 18 11.07 -1.61 3.21
C THR A 18 10.48 -0.21 3.16
N ILE A 19 9.93 0.25 4.27
CA ILE A 19 9.37 1.61 4.41
C ILE A 19 10.23 2.37 5.41
N GLY A 20 10.64 3.57 5.02
CA GLY A 20 11.49 4.44 5.82
C GLY A 20 11.03 5.90 5.80
N MET A 21 11.89 6.76 6.33
CA MET A 21 11.74 8.20 6.23
C MET A 21 13.06 8.80 5.79
N ARG A 22 13.00 9.75 4.87
CA ARG A 22 14.11 10.66 4.59
C ARG A 22 13.96 11.89 5.47
N LEU A 23 15.04 12.22 6.17
CA LEU A 23 15.10 13.43 6.99
C LEU A 23 15.65 14.59 6.17
N ASP A 24 15.15 15.78 6.45
CA ASP A 24 15.76 17.02 6.02
C ASP A 24 17.12 17.17 6.72
N PRO A 25 18.23 17.38 5.99
CA PRO A 25 19.57 17.34 6.56
C PRO A 25 19.87 18.52 7.50
N ASP A 26 19.22 19.67 7.30
CA ASP A 26 19.46 20.88 8.09
C ASP A 26 18.65 20.89 9.38
N THR A 27 17.41 20.37 9.33
CA THR A 27 16.47 20.41 10.46
C THR A 27 16.31 19.08 11.18
N GLY A 28 16.74 17.96 10.58
CA GLY A 28 16.56 16.60 11.09
C GLY A 28 15.10 16.13 11.11
N ARG A 29 14.16 16.91 10.55
CA ARG A 29 12.74 16.58 10.53
C ARG A 29 12.41 15.64 9.38
N PRO A 30 11.39 14.77 9.50
CA PRO A 30 10.91 13.99 8.38
C PRO A 30 10.50 14.88 7.21
N ALA A 31 11.07 14.64 6.03
CA ALA A 31 10.80 15.38 4.79
C ALA A 31 10.01 14.54 3.78
N ALA A 32 10.30 13.24 3.72
CA ALA A 32 9.59 12.28 2.87
C ALA A 32 9.44 10.92 3.56
N ALA A 33 8.36 10.21 3.27
CA ALA A 33 8.31 8.76 3.47
C ALA A 33 9.02 8.10 2.29
N THR A 34 9.75 7.01 2.53
CA THR A 34 10.47 6.30 1.48
C THR A 34 10.02 4.85 1.40
N MET A 35 10.06 4.28 0.20
CA MET A 35 9.91 2.86 -0.06
C MET A 35 11.14 2.38 -0.84
N THR A 36 11.68 1.21 -0.49
CA THR A 36 12.81 0.61 -1.22
C THR A 36 12.55 -0.87 -1.42
N ALA A 37 12.61 -1.31 -2.68
CA ALA A 37 12.47 -2.71 -3.07
C ALA A 37 13.84 -3.40 -3.20
N PRO A 38 13.91 -4.74 -3.12
CA PRO A 38 15.16 -5.50 -3.25
C PRO A 38 15.88 -5.34 -4.60
N ASP A 39 15.15 -4.98 -5.66
CA ASP A 39 15.72 -4.73 -7.00
C ASP A 39 16.39 -3.33 -7.11
N GLY A 40 16.39 -2.55 -6.03
CA GLY A 40 16.92 -1.19 -5.98
C GLY A 40 15.93 -0.10 -6.38
N SER A 41 14.67 -0.44 -6.71
CA SER A 41 13.64 0.55 -6.97
C SER A 41 13.31 1.33 -5.69
N THR A 42 13.09 2.62 -5.82
CA THR A 42 12.81 3.54 -4.71
C THR A 42 11.66 4.47 -5.03
N THR A 43 10.90 4.82 -3.99
CA THR A 43 9.87 5.85 -4.04
C THR A 43 10.05 6.83 -2.88
N ASP A 44 10.00 8.12 -3.16
CA ASP A 44 9.95 9.20 -2.18
C ASP A 44 8.56 9.87 -2.24
N ILE A 45 7.86 9.94 -1.12
CA ILE A 45 6.59 10.65 -0.96
C ILE A 45 6.83 11.84 -0.04
N THR A 46 6.76 13.05 -0.59
CA THR A 46 6.97 14.27 0.20
C THR A 46 5.89 14.40 1.28
N LEU A 47 6.28 14.83 2.49
CA LEU A 47 5.34 14.99 3.61
C LEU A 47 4.67 16.37 3.65
N THR A 48 5.16 17.30 2.84
CA THR A 48 4.55 18.60 2.62
C THR A 48 3.72 18.58 1.35
N THR A 49 2.57 19.26 1.36
CA THR A 49 1.72 19.35 0.18
C THR A 49 2.01 20.60 -0.64
N THR A 50 1.98 20.47 -1.97
CA THR A 50 1.91 21.59 -2.91
C THR A 50 0.54 21.55 -3.58
N ASN A 51 -0.25 22.63 -3.52
CA ASN A 51 -1.62 22.68 -4.05
C ASN A 51 -2.51 21.51 -3.57
N ASN A 52 -2.44 21.18 -2.27
CA ASN A 52 -3.17 20.07 -1.66
C ASN A 52 -2.84 18.68 -2.25
N ARG A 53 -1.70 18.53 -2.92
CA ARG A 53 -1.20 17.25 -3.44
C ARG A 53 0.15 16.93 -2.82
N TYR A 54 0.36 15.66 -2.54
CA TYR A 54 1.67 15.12 -2.19
C TYR A 54 2.40 14.76 -3.49
N GLU A 55 3.69 15.05 -3.52
CA GLU A 55 4.53 14.70 -4.66
C GLU A 55 5.16 13.33 -4.42
N VAL A 56 5.14 12.49 -5.46
CA VAL A 56 5.71 11.16 -5.45
C VAL A 56 6.76 11.11 -6.55
N THR A 57 7.98 10.72 -6.17
CA THR A 57 9.09 10.52 -7.11
C THR A 57 9.51 9.07 -7.05
N GLU A 58 9.57 8.40 -8.20
CA GLU A 58 9.97 7.00 -8.32
C GLU A 58 11.26 6.88 -9.14
N THR A 59 12.07 5.89 -8.82
CA THR A 59 13.32 5.59 -9.52
C THR A 59 13.52 4.08 -9.53
N GLY A 60 13.95 3.53 -10.67
CA GLY A 60 14.16 2.09 -10.85
C GLY A 60 13.07 1.44 -11.71
N PRO A 61 13.17 0.12 -11.94
CA PRO A 61 12.29 -0.62 -12.85
C PRO A 61 10.89 -0.91 -12.30
N THR A 62 10.69 -0.86 -10.97
CA THR A 62 9.43 -1.28 -10.34
C THR A 62 8.68 -0.07 -9.74
N PRO A 63 7.44 0.22 -10.16
CA PRO A 63 6.61 1.28 -9.57
C PRO A 63 6.05 0.83 -8.22
N LEU A 64 6.54 1.36 -7.11
CA LEU A 64 6.15 0.91 -5.77
C LEU A 64 4.91 1.63 -5.24
N TRP A 65 4.62 2.82 -5.76
CA TRP A 65 3.47 3.61 -5.33
C TRP A 65 2.14 3.15 -5.96
N GLU A 66 2.18 2.68 -7.21
CA GLU A 66 0.99 2.22 -7.95
C GLU A 66 0.16 1.17 -7.17
N PRO A 67 0.76 0.10 -6.59
CA PRO A 67 0.02 -0.85 -5.74
C PRO A 67 -0.68 -0.19 -4.55
N VAL A 68 -0.08 0.84 -3.95
CA VAL A 68 -0.64 1.57 -2.81
C VAL A 68 -1.82 2.44 -3.25
N GLU A 69 -1.74 3.07 -4.42
CA GLU A 69 -2.85 3.84 -5.00
C GLU A 69 -4.04 2.96 -5.33
N HIS A 70 -3.80 1.82 -5.98
CA HIS A 70 -4.84 0.83 -6.26
C HIS A 70 -5.48 0.29 -4.97
N ALA A 71 -4.67 -0.03 -3.96
CA ALA A 71 -5.17 -0.43 -2.65
C ALA A 71 -6.02 0.64 -1.97
N HIS A 72 -5.62 1.91 -2.08
CA HIS A 72 -6.39 3.02 -1.54
C HIS A 72 -7.72 3.20 -2.29
N GLN A 73 -7.73 3.05 -3.61
CA GLN A 73 -8.96 3.09 -4.41
C GLN A 73 -9.91 1.93 -4.06
N THR A 74 -9.40 0.72 -3.90
CA THR A 74 -10.17 -0.43 -3.38
C THR A 74 -10.76 -0.10 -2.01
N TRP A 75 -9.94 0.40 -1.08
CA TRP A 75 -10.39 0.78 0.25
C TRP A 75 -11.50 1.83 0.22
N LEU A 76 -11.39 2.86 -0.63
CA LEU A 76 -12.44 3.86 -0.83
C LEU A 76 -13.72 3.24 -1.42
N THR A 77 -13.59 2.40 -2.43
CA THR A 77 -14.70 1.73 -3.13
C THR A 77 -15.51 0.85 -2.18
N HIS A 78 -14.86 0.19 -1.24
CA HIS A 78 -15.51 -0.64 -0.21
C HIS A 78 -16.01 0.15 1.01
N GLY A 79 -16.05 1.49 0.93
CA GLY A 79 -16.55 2.33 2.01
C GLY A 79 -15.61 2.37 3.20
N LYS A 80 -14.30 2.42 2.93
CA LYS A 80 -13.25 2.62 3.94
C LYS A 80 -13.26 1.55 5.05
N PRO A 81 -13.23 0.25 4.71
CA PRO A 81 -13.32 -0.82 5.72
C PRO A 81 -12.18 -0.77 6.72
N ASP A 82 -12.49 -1.17 7.95
CA ASP A 82 -11.55 -1.47 9.01
C ASP A 82 -11.37 -2.99 9.17
N TRP A 83 -10.52 -3.42 10.12
CA TRP A 83 -10.17 -4.84 10.30
C TRP A 83 -11.36 -5.79 10.51
N PRO A 84 -12.38 -5.46 11.33
CA PRO A 84 -13.54 -6.36 11.52
C PRO A 84 -14.36 -6.62 10.27
N ARG A 85 -14.28 -5.75 9.25
CA ARG A 85 -14.93 -5.96 7.95
C ARG A 85 -14.12 -6.87 7.03
N LEU A 86 -12.90 -7.25 7.40
CA LEU A 86 -12.11 -8.21 6.67
C LEU A 86 -12.38 -9.62 7.20
N GLY A 87 -12.47 -10.58 6.29
CA GLY A 87 -12.57 -11.99 6.63
C GLY A 87 -11.73 -12.86 5.71
N ILE A 88 -11.42 -14.06 6.21
CA ILE A 88 -10.67 -15.07 5.48
C ILE A 88 -11.56 -16.30 5.35
N THR A 89 -11.65 -16.85 4.15
CA THR A 89 -12.15 -18.21 3.94
C THR A 89 -10.97 -19.10 3.61
N ALA A 90 -10.77 -20.14 4.43
CA ALA A 90 -9.76 -21.17 4.21
C ALA A 90 -10.46 -22.51 3.95
N THR A 91 -10.01 -23.21 2.91
CA THR A 91 -10.43 -24.56 2.52
C THR A 91 -9.18 -25.42 2.39
N GLN A 92 -9.35 -26.72 2.14
CA GLN A 92 -8.20 -27.61 1.90
C GLN A 92 -7.32 -27.17 0.72
N HIS A 93 -7.88 -26.45 -0.26
CA HIS A 93 -7.17 -26.12 -1.52
C HIS A 93 -6.92 -24.62 -1.72
N HIS A 94 -7.68 -23.76 -1.03
CA HIS A 94 -7.65 -22.33 -1.28
C HIS A 94 -7.82 -21.53 0.01
N GLN A 95 -7.07 -20.44 0.12
CA GLN A 95 -7.26 -19.40 1.11
C GLN A 95 -7.50 -18.08 0.39
N ARG A 96 -8.49 -17.31 0.87
CA ARG A 96 -8.90 -16.05 0.24
C ARG A 96 -9.37 -15.02 1.26
N LEU A 97 -8.89 -13.80 1.09
CA LEU A 97 -9.34 -12.61 1.82
C LEU A 97 -10.55 -11.99 1.12
N TRP A 98 -11.49 -11.47 1.89
CA TRP A 98 -12.66 -10.73 1.39
C TRP A 98 -13.03 -9.59 2.34
N ILE A 99 -13.83 -8.65 1.83
CA ILE A 99 -14.43 -7.55 2.60
C ILE A 99 -15.93 -7.81 2.74
N ASP A 100 -16.46 -7.65 3.95
CA ASP A 100 -17.85 -7.82 4.40
C ASP A 100 -18.45 -9.24 4.32
N HIS A 101 -18.30 -9.94 3.19
CA HIS A 101 -18.91 -11.26 2.99
C HIS A 101 -17.99 -12.20 2.18
N PRO A 102 -17.95 -13.52 2.48
CA PRO A 102 -17.15 -14.50 1.74
C PRO A 102 -17.52 -14.67 0.26
N HIS A 103 -18.69 -14.17 -0.15
CA HIS A 103 -19.17 -14.19 -1.54
C HIS A 103 -19.00 -12.84 -2.25
N ASN A 104 -18.24 -11.91 -1.67
CA ASN A 104 -17.89 -10.67 -2.36
C ASN A 104 -17.20 -10.98 -3.69
N PRO A 105 -17.63 -10.39 -4.82
CA PRO A 105 -16.95 -10.57 -6.10
C PRO A 105 -15.49 -10.16 -6.04
N THR A 106 -15.17 -9.12 -5.26
CA THR A 106 -13.79 -8.72 -4.97
C THR A 106 -13.25 -9.54 -3.81
N HIS A 107 -12.35 -10.47 -4.13
CA HIS A 107 -11.63 -11.29 -3.16
C HIS A 107 -10.22 -11.56 -3.68
N TRP A 108 -9.28 -11.81 -2.77
CA TRP A 108 -7.87 -11.99 -3.11
C TRP A 108 -7.35 -13.33 -2.59
N PRO A 109 -6.58 -14.08 -3.41
CA PRO A 109 -5.91 -15.28 -2.93
C PRO A 109 -4.82 -14.91 -1.92
N LEU A 110 -4.64 -15.78 -0.92
CA LEU A 110 -3.60 -15.71 0.10
C LEU A 110 -2.54 -16.79 -0.14
#